data_AF-A0A956V6C7-F1
#
_entry.id   AF-A0A956V6C7-F1
#
_cell.length_a   1.000
_cell.length_b   1.000
_cell.length_c   1.000
_cell.angle_alpha   90.00
_cell.angle_beta   90.00
_cell.angle_gamma   90.00
#
_symmetry.space_group_name_H-M   'P 1'
#
loop_
_entity.id
_entity.type
_entity.pdbx_description
1 polymer ?
#
loop_
_entity_poly.entity_id
_entity_poly.type
_entity_poly.pdbx_seq_one_letter_code
_entity_poly.pdbx_strand_id
1 'polypeptide(L)'
;MSEHFELAKRHAPILYFDKLEPFLPLAVGYTVFTASQASPSFKRQIDLPENCTTAIEYAIWWDWDIQHLYELEHLWIYLDQSGHLLDAEGSFHGDFHKLRGANDALITEESRLVAFSEPGKHAFAGHLEQLENLVPLSTLSCGENAGSGDVLINHMFAGNIQATTLQKRLCKRYMKSHAFTPSYDFSRRFDLGSIPIIPWTRLKAFIPKRVNSWLEHLSTELPHVKAVFLDCGDTLVDEATELKDEAGYVLSAELIPGAMTLLEGLEGAGYRVALVADGLVDSFTTIFDQHGFHPFFAVKTISETIGADKPDPRMFQDALTQLELSTDQVDSVVMVGNNLSRDIKGANDFGLWSVWLDWAPRRSKVPADETEIPDYTIKEPLELLSVLEHIELGLIRDSLAQLGEPLRDPQLV
;
A
#
# COMPACT_ATOMS: atom_id res chain seq x y z
N MET A 1 0.81 39.01 -7.55
CA MET A 1 0.23 38.02 -6.62
C MET A 1 -1.02 38.65 -6.01
N SER A 2 -2.08 37.89 -5.71
CA SER A 2 -3.34 38.46 -5.23
C SER A 2 -3.27 38.81 -3.73
N GLU A 3 -4.09 39.75 -3.26
CA GLU A 3 -4.20 40.10 -1.84
C GLU A 3 -4.50 38.89 -0.95
N HIS A 4 -5.35 37.97 -1.43
CA HIS A 4 -5.65 36.71 -0.74
C HIS A 4 -4.43 35.80 -0.60
N PHE A 5 -3.54 35.76 -1.60
CA PHE A 5 -2.30 34.97 -1.51
C PHE A 5 -1.39 35.53 -0.42
N GLU A 6 -1.16 36.85 -0.39
CA GLU A 6 -0.32 37.49 0.63
C GLU A 6 -0.88 37.28 2.04
N LEU A 7 -2.21 37.34 2.19
CA LEU A 7 -2.87 37.08 3.46
C LEU A 7 -2.69 35.62 3.91
N ALA A 8 -2.95 34.65 3.02
CA ALA A 8 -2.75 33.23 3.31
C ALA A 8 -1.28 32.90 3.62
N LYS A 9 -0.33 33.52 2.92
CA LYS A 9 1.11 33.33 3.17
C LYS A 9 1.51 33.88 4.54
N ARG A 10 1.03 35.07 4.89
CA ARG A 10 1.34 35.73 6.17
C ARG A 10 0.83 34.93 7.37
N HIS A 11 -0.35 34.32 7.25
CA HIS A 11 -0.99 33.59 8.35
C HIS A 11 -0.87 32.08 8.23
N ALA A 12 0.05 31.58 7.39
CA ALA A 12 0.28 30.15 7.22
C ALA A 12 0.68 29.52 8.57
N PRO A 13 -0.07 28.50 9.06
CA PRO A 13 0.19 27.89 10.36
C PRO A 13 1.57 27.25 10.50
N ILE A 14 2.03 27.13 11.74
CA ILE A 14 3.18 26.33 12.15
C ILE A 14 2.67 24.98 12.66
N LEU A 15 3.20 23.90 12.11
CA LEU A 15 2.88 22.54 12.51
C LEU A 15 4.03 21.93 13.31
N TYR A 16 3.69 21.10 14.28
CA TYR A 16 4.63 20.23 14.97
C TYR A 16 4.25 18.77 14.73
N PHE A 17 5.23 18.00 14.27
CA PHE A 17 5.10 16.58 14.00
C PHE A 17 5.93 15.78 15.00
N ASP A 18 5.58 14.51 15.16
CA ASP A 18 6.49 13.54 15.76
C ASP A 18 7.82 13.52 15.00
N LYS A 19 8.94 13.43 15.72
CA LYS A 19 10.27 13.45 15.10
C LYS A 19 10.52 12.30 14.13
N LEU A 20 9.79 11.18 14.25
CA LEU A 20 9.91 9.99 13.41
C LEU A 20 8.86 9.96 12.29
N GLU A 21 8.01 10.98 12.16
CA GLU A 21 7.00 11.05 11.11
C GLU A 21 7.63 10.87 9.71
N PRO A 22 7.26 9.84 8.93
CA PRO A 22 7.85 9.63 7.61
C PRO A 22 7.33 10.64 6.57
N PHE A 23 6.09 11.13 6.72
CA PHE A 23 5.42 11.90 5.68
C PHE A 23 5.07 13.31 6.13
N LEU A 24 5.50 14.31 5.35
CA LEU A 24 5.26 15.72 5.60
C LEU A 24 4.43 16.38 4.50
N PRO A 25 3.77 17.52 4.80
CA PRO A 25 3.02 18.27 3.79
C PRO A 25 3.89 18.68 2.60
N LEU A 26 3.30 18.63 1.40
CA LEU A 26 3.98 19.01 0.15
C LEU A 26 3.40 20.26 -0.50
N ALA A 27 2.11 20.53 -0.30
CA ALA A 27 1.44 21.72 -0.82
C ALA A 27 0.25 22.11 0.05
N VAL A 28 -0.18 23.36 -0.07
CA VAL A 28 -1.38 23.87 0.60
C VAL A 28 -2.27 24.60 -0.40
N GLY A 29 -3.54 24.21 -0.41
CA GLY A 29 -4.62 24.89 -1.11
C GLY A 29 -5.26 25.89 -0.17
N TYR A 30 -5.29 27.17 -0.52
CA TYR A 30 -5.97 28.18 0.30
C TYR A 30 -7.31 28.61 -0.29
N THR A 31 -8.26 28.90 0.61
CA THR A 31 -9.51 29.61 0.33
C THR A 31 -9.68 30.73 1.35
N VAL A 32 -9.94 31.96 0.90
CA VAL A 32 -10.22 33.11 1.78
C VAL A 32 -11.71 33.44 1.75
N PHE A 33 -12.29 33.60 2.91
CA PHE A 33 -13.71 33.84 3.14
C PHE A 33 -13.88 35.25 3.72
N THR A 34 -14.64 36.11 3.03
CA THR A 34 -15.02 37.45 3.54
C THR A 34 -16.52 37.54 3.89
N ALA A 35 -17.22 36.41 3.78
CA ALA A 35 -18.60 36.20 4.19
C ALA A 35 -18.81 34.72 4.51
N SER A 36 -19.83 34.40 5.31
CA SER A 36 -20.17 32.99 5.60
C SER A 36 -20.60 32.26 4.33
N GLN A 37 -20.00 31.11 4.06
CA GLN A 37 -20.28 30.28 2.88
C GLN A 37 -19.81 28.84 3.12
N ALA A 38 -20.27 27.93 2.26
CA ALA A 38 -19.84 26.53 2.32
C ALA A 38 -18.34 26.41 1.98
N SER A 39 -17.63 25.53 2.69
CA SER A 39 -16.26 25.19 2.33
C SER A 39 -16.24 24.47 0.97
N PRO A 40 -15.33 24.85 0.05
CA PRO A 40 -15.18 24.18 -1.23
C PRO A 40 -14.34 22.89 -1.16
N SER A 41 -13.67 22.62 -0.04
CA SER A 41 -12.75 21.48 0.13
C SER A 41 -13.16 20.51 1.25
N PHE A 42 -14.04 20.94 2.16
CA PHE A 42 -14.52 20.15 3.29
C PHE A 42 -16.04 20.24 3.41
N LYS A 43 -16.70 19.17 3.86
CA LYS A 43 -18.18 19.13 3.97
C LYS A 43 -18.66 19.89 5.22
N ARG A 44 -18.55 21.22 5.20
CA ARG A 44 -18.99 22.11 6.28
C ARG A 44 -19.39 23.50 5.79
N GLN A 45 -20.06 24.24 6.67
CA GLN A 45 -20.25 25.69 6.54
C GLN A 45 -19.11 26.42 7.28
N ILE A 46 -18.61 27.51 6.69
CA ILE A 46 -17.73 28.47 7.34
C ILE A 46 -18.58 29.67 7.76
N ASP A 47 -18.64 29.93 9.06
CA ASP A 47 -19.42 31.02 9.64
C ASP A 47 -18.48 32.11 10.18
N LEU A 48 -18.69 33.35 9.75
CA LEU A 48 -17.95 34.52 10.25
C LEU A 48 -18.79 35.23 11.33
N PRO A 49 -18.41 35.12 12.63
CA PRO A 49 -19.08 35.87 13.70
C PRO A 49 -18.84 37.38 13.58
N GLU A 50 -19.60 38.22 14.31
CA GLU A 50 -19.61 39.69 14.15
C GLU A 50 -18.22 40.36 14.24
N ASN A 51 -17.30 39.85 15.05
CA ASN A 51 -15.95 40.38 15.21
C ASN A 51 -14.93 39.78 14.22
N CYS A 52 -15.33 38.79 13.42
CA CYS A 52 -14.50 38.12 12.43
C CYS A 52 -14.83 38.67 11.05
N THR A 53 -13.82 39.22 10.37
CA THR A 53 -14.00 39.76 9.01
C THR A 53 -13.54 38.79 7.94
N THR A 54 -12.63 37.88 8.29
CA THR A 54 -11.99 36.98 7.35
C THR A 54 -11.77 35.62 7.98
N ALA A 55 -12.08 34.54 7.26
CA ALA A 55 -11.52 33.23 7.56
C ALA A 55 -10.59 32.76 6.44
N ILE A 56 -9.57 31.99 6.79
CA ILE A 56 -8.70 31.33 5.83
C ILE A 56 -8.77 29.83 6.09
N GLU A 57 -9.11 29.09 5.06
CA GLU A 57 -9.03 27.64 5.01
C GLU A 57 -7.72 27.24 4.32
N TYR A 58 -7.00 26.33 4.95
CA TYR A 58 -5.83 25.66 4.41
C TYR A 58 -6.18 24.18 4.24
N ALA A 59 -6.36 23.74 3.00
CA ALA A 59 -6.42 22.33 2.64
C ALA A 59 -4.99 21.85 2.37
N ILE A 60 -4.45 21.06 3.29
CA ILE A 60 -3.04 20.67 3.36
C ILE A 60 -2.90 19.29 2.71
N TRP A 61 -1.97 19.17 1.76
CA TRP A 61 -1.79 17.97 0.96
C TRP A 61 -0.54 17.18 1.37
N TRP A 62 -0.72 15.87 1.53
CA TRP A 62 0.33 14.87 1.60
C TRP A 62 0.17 13.89 0.45
N ASP A 63 1.28 13.38 -0.06
CA ASP A 63 1.23 12.21 -0.94
C ASP A 63 0.87 10.93 -0.17
N TRP A 64 0.99 10.92 1.16
CA TRP A 64 0.82 9.73 2.00
C TRP A 64 0.35 10.12 3.41
N ASP A 65 -0.66 9.43 3.93
CA ASP A 65 -0.69 9.07 5.36
C ASP A 65 -0.12 7.64 5.49
N ILE A 66 0.03 7.12 6.71
CA ILE A 66 0.61 5.79 6.92
C ILE A 66 -0.31 4.63 6.48
N GLN A 67 -1.56 4.93 6.09
CA GLN A 67 -2.59 3.96 5.71
C GLN A 67 -3.18 4.17 4.32
N HIS A 68 -2.98 5.28 3.62
CA HIS A 68 -3.57 5.60 2.33
C HIS A 68 -2.55 6.33 1.46
N LEU A 69 -2.55 5.99 0.16
CA LEU A 69 -1.97 6.87 -0.84
C LEU A 69 -2.80 8.17 -0.88
N TYR A 70 -2.15 9.24 -0.43
CA TYR A 70 -2.58 10.61 -0.16
C TYR A 70 -3.45 10.88 1.07
N GLU A 71 -3.29 12.10 1.60
CA GLU A 71 -4.17 12.68 2.61
C GLU A 71 -4.43 14.18 2.37
N LEU A 72 -5.60 14.64 2.78
CA LEU A 72 -6.05 16.03 2.70
C LEU A 72 -6.68 16.49 4.02
N GLU A 73 -5.85 16.97 4.94
CA GLU A 73 -6.29 17.57 6.21
C GLU A 73 -6.47 19.08 6.09
N HIS A 74 -7.18 19.67 7.04
CA HIS A 74 -7.65 21.05 6.97
C HIS A 74 -7.38 21.83 8.26
N LEU A 75 -6.97 23.08 8.09
CA LEU A 75 -6.94 24.08 9.15
C LEU A 75 -7.78 25.28 8.74
N TRP A 76 -8.53 25.83 9.68
CA TRP A 76 -9.26 27.08 9.52
C TRP A 76 -8.82 28.07 10.57
N ILE A 77 -8.53 29.30 10.13
CA ILE A 77 -8.23 30.41 11.04
C ILE A 77 -9.21 31.55 10.79
N TYR A 78 -9.51 32.28 11.86
CA TYR A 78 -10.48 33.38 11.86
C TYR A 78 -9.78 34.66 12.30
N LEU A 79 -9.94 35.73 11.54
CA LEU A 79 -9.20 36.99 11.67
C LEU A 79 -10.15 38.18 11.87
N ASP A 80 -9.73 39.11 12.73
CA ASP A 80 -10.38 40.42 12.84
C ASP A 80 -10.04 41.34 11.64
N GLN A 81 -10.60 42.56 11.63
CA GLN A 81 -10.34 43.53 10.57
C GLN A 81 -8.86 43.96 10.46
N SER A 82 -8.09 43.83 11.53
CA SER A 82 -6.66 44.17 11.58
C SER A 82 -5.76 42.98 11.21
N GLY A 83 -6.34 41.80 10.95
CA GLY A 83 -5.61 40.56 10.69
C GLY A 83 -5.13 39.85 11.95
N HIS A 84 -5.63 40.17 13.13
CA HIS A 84 -5.29 39.40 14.34
C HIS A 84 -6.07 38.08 14.38
N LEU A 85 -5.38 37.02 14.80
CA LEU A 85 -5.95 35.70 14.98
C LEU A 85 -6.93 35.67 16.16
N LEU A 86 -8.20 35.41 15.88
CA LEU A 86 -9.29 35.32 16.87
C LEU A 86 -9.57 33.87 17.30
N ASP A 87 -9.56 32.96 16.34
CA ASP A 87 -9.92 31.57 16.55
C ASP A 87 -9.29 30.65 15.51
N ALA A 88 -9.26 29.35 15.81
CA ALA A 88 -8.79 28.32 14.89
C ALA A 88 -9.47 26.98 15.10
N GLU A 89 -9.61 26.24 14.01
CA GLU A 89 -10.15 24.88 13.97
C GLU A 89 -9.24 23.99 13.12
N GLY A 90 -9.24 22.70 13.41
CA GLY A 90 -8.52 21.70 12.64
C GLY A 90 -9.36 20.45 12.44
N SER A 91 -9.15 19.78 11.32
CA SER A 91 -9.77 18.49 11.05
C SER A 91 -9.20 17.39 11.93
N PHE A 92 -10.03 16.39 12.19
CA PHE A 92 -9.73 15.27 13.08
C PHE A 92 -10.58 14.06 12.69
N HIS A 93 -9.98 13.10 11.98
CA HIS A 93 -10.62 11.85 11.55
C HIS A 93 -12.00 12.02 10.88
N GLY A 94 -12.10 12.95 9.93
CA GLY A 94 -13.34 13.23 9.18
C GLY A 94 -14.33 14.18 9.87
N ASP A 95 -14.02 14.64 11.09
CA ASP A 95 -14.69 15.76 11.75
C ASP A 95 -13.72 16.95 11.89
N PHE A 96 -14.09 17.98 12.66
CA PHE A 96 -13.22 19.09 13.02
C PHE A 96 -13.53 19.61 14.42
N HIS A 97 -12.56 20.26 15.05
CA HIS A 97 -12.70 20.80 16.40
C HIS A 97 -11.87 22.07 16.59
N LYS A 98 -12.09 22.76 17.72
CA LYS A 98 -11.37 23.98 18.08
C LYS A 98 -9.96 23.66 18.54
N LEU A 99 -8.97 24.34 18.00
CA LEU A 99 -7.55 24.16 18.34
C LEU A 99 -7.15 24.98 19.57
N ARG A 100 -7.89 24.78 20.66
CA ARG A 100 -7.67 25.45 21.94
C ARG A 100 -6.65 24.66 22.76
N GLY A 101 -5.72 25.37 23.39
CA GLY A 101 -4.78 24.81 24.35
C GLY A 101 -5.41 24.55 25.71
N ALA A 102 -4.61 24.07 26.67
CA ALA A 102 -5.08 23.68 28.01
C ALA A 102 -5.81 24.79 28.81
N ASN A 103 -5.53 26.06 28.50
CA ASN A 103 -6.16 27.22 29.15
C ASN A 103 -7.25 27.88 28.28
N ASP A 104 -7.79 27.17 27.30
CA ASP A 104 -8.76 27.67 26.31
C ASP A 104 -8.21 28.82 25.42
N ALA A 105 -6.89 28.97 25.40
CA ALA A 105 -6.16 29.94 24.58
C ALA A 105 -5.58 29.27 23.33
N LEU A 106 -5.52 30.01 22.22
CA LEU A 106 -4.79 29.56 21.03
C LEU A 106 -3.29 29.55 21.31
N ILE A 107 -2.61 28.51 20.84
CA ILE A 107 -1.15 28.48 20.83
C ILE A 107 -0.67 29.16 19.55
N THR A 108 0.27 30.10 19.67
CA THR A 108 0.78 30.86 18.53
C THR A 108 2.30 31.02 18.59
N GLU A 109 2.90 31.12 17.40
CA GLU A 109 4.30 31.46 17.20
C GLU A 109 4.34 32.60 16.17
N GLU A 110 4.97 33.73 16.48
CA GLU A 110 5.00 34.90 15.59
C GLU A 110 3.60 35.36 15.14
N SER A 111 2.61 35.28 16.04
CA SER A 111 1.19 35.57 15.75
C SER A 111 0.52 34.65 14.72
N ARG A 112 1.14 33.52 14.37
CA ARG A 112 0.58 32.46 13.52
C ARG A 112 0.11 31.30 14.38
N LEU A 113 -0.94 30.61 13.94
CA LEU A 113 -1.46 29.43 14.62
C LEU A 113 -0.38 28.34 14.75
N VAL A 114 -0.30 27.71 15.91
CA VAL A 114 0.44 26.46 16.12
C VAL A 114 -0.55 25.31 16.25
N ALA A 115 -0.28 24.20 15.55
CA ALA A 115 -1.03 22.94 15.68
C ALA A 115 -0.09 21.73 15.74
N PHE A 116 -0.53 20.66 16.38
CA PHE A 116 0.18 19.38 16.47
C PHE A 116 -0.50 18.35 15.57
N SER A 117 0.28 17.59 14.82
CA SER A 117 -0.23 16.60 13.88
C SER A 117 -0.10 15.19 14.45
N GLU A 118 -1.20 14.44 14.55
CA GLU A 118 -1.16 13.03 14.95
C GLU A 118 -0.16 12.24 14.10
N PRO A 119 0.70 11.40 14.70
CA PRO A 119 1.65 10.58 13.96
C PRO A 119 0.96 9.62 12.98
N GLY A 120 1.40 9.62 11.73
CA GLY A 120 0.97 8.74 10.65
C GLY A 120 -0.46 8.96 10.12
N LYS A 121 -1.38 9.52 10.91
CA LYS A 121 -2.79 9.78 10.54
C LYS A 121 -3.12 11.26 10.34
N HIS A 122 -2.25 12.15 10.82
CA HIS A 122 -2.24 13.59 10.55
C HIS A 122 -3.44 14.42 11.04
N ALA A 123 -4.30 13.89 11.91
CA ALA A 123 -5.33 14.67 12.59
C ALA A 123 -4.71 15.81 13.43
N PHE A 124 -5.34 17.00 13.45
CA PHE A 124 -4.77 18.17 14.12
C PHE A 124 -5.26 18.36 15.55
N ALA A 125 -4.35 18.69 16.47
CA ALA A 125 -4.63 19.02 17.85
C ALA A 125 -4.10 20.41 18.24
N GLY A 126 -4.81 21.09 19.14
CA GLY A 126 -4.39 22.37 19.70
C GLY A 126 -3.38 22.24 20.84
N HIS A 127 -3.26 21.05 21.44
CA HIS A 127 -2.29 20.74 22.48
C HIS A 127 -2.03 19.23 22.58
N LEU A 128 -0.90 18.84 23.17
CA LEU A 128 -0.40 17.46 23.15
C LEU A 128 -1.30 16.44 23.86
N GLU A 129 -1.99 16.81 24.94
CA GLU A 129 -2.87 15.91 25.70
C GLU A 129 -4.01 15.33 24.83
N GLN A 130 -4.46 16.06 23.80
CA GLN A 130 -5.43 15.54 22.83
C GLN A 130 -4.89 14.36 22.02
N LEU A 131 -3.58 14.32 21.75
CA LEU A 131 -2.94 13.25 21.00
C LEU A 131 -2.52 12.07 21.89
N GLU A 132 -2.30 12.29 23.20
CA GLU A 132 -1.95 11.24 24.15
C GLU A 132 -3.04 10.16 24.24
N ASN A 133 -4.31 10.54 24.09
CA ASN A 133 -5.44 9.59 24.08
C ASN A 133 -5.47 8.69 22.83
N LEU A 134 -4.76 9.07 21.76
CA LEU A 134 -4.69 8.31 20.51
C LEU A 134 -3.53 7.31 20.48
N VAL A 135 -2.61 7.34 21.46
CA VAL A 135 -1.38 6.52 21.50
C VAL A 135 -1.59 5.06 21.08
N PRO A 136 -2.56 4.32 21.65
CA PRO A 136 -2.76 2.92 21.26
C PRO A 136 -3.15 2.76 19.78
N LEU A 137 -4.03 3.64 19.28
CA LEU A 137 -4.55 3.57 17.91
C LEU A 137 -3.51 4.01 16.88
N SER A 138 -2.80 5.11 17.14
CA SER A 138 -1.75 5.58 16.22
C SER A 138 -0.57 4.59 16.19
N THR A 139 -0.23 3.95 17.32
CA THR A 139 0.81 2.89 17.35
C THR A 139 0.45 1.70 16.46
N LEU A 140 -0.80 1.24 16.50
CA LEU A 140 -1.27 0.18 15.61
C LEU A 140 -1.26 0.63 14.15
N SER A 141 -1.76 1.84 13.88
CA SER A 141 -1.83 2.42 12.53
C SER A 141 -0.44 2.57 11.91
N CYS A 142 0.55 3.03 12.68
CA CYS A 142 1.91 3.23 12.21
C CYS A 142 2.73 1.94 12.10
N GLY A 143 2.31 0.86 12.76
CA GLY A 143 3.01 -0.42 12.79
C GLY A 143 2.28 -1.53 12.02
N GLU A 144 1.49 -2.32 12.74
CA GLU A 144 0.80 -3.50 12.21
C GLU A 144 -0.15 -3.15 11.06
N ASN A 145 -0.88 -2.03 11.18
CA ASN A 145 -1.89 -1.61 10.21
C ASN A 145 -1.37 -0.59 9.19
N ALA A 146 -0.05 -0.38 9.09
CA ALA A 146 0.51 0.47 8.03
C ALA A 146 0.13 -0.10 6.66
N GLY A 147 -0.35 0.76 5.76
CA GLY A 147 -0.88 0.37 4.46
C GLY A 147 -2.18 -0.45 4.50
N SER A 148 -2.96 -0.40 5.59
CA SER A 148 -4.24 -1.11 5.64
C SER A 148 -5.29 -0.51 4.71
N GLY A 149 -5.28 0.81 4.53
CA GLY A 149 -5.96 1.45 3.41
C GLY A 149 -5.07 1.36 2.17
N ASP A 150 -5.67 1.38 0.99
CA ASP A 150 -4.93 1.32 -0.26
C ASP A 150 -4.83 2.73 -0.87
N VAL A 151 -5.80 3.07 -1.70
CA VAL A 151 -5.92 4.34 -2.38
C VAL A 151 -7.26 4.90 -1.97
N LEU A 152 -7.27 5.96 -1.17
CA LEU A 152 -8.51 6.57 -0.71
C LEU A 152 -9.23 7.24 -1.88
N ILE A 153 -10.30 6.64 -2.42
CA ILE A 153 -11.07 7.28 -3.50
C ILE A 153 -12.24 8.06 -2.89
N ASN A 154 -11.97 9.30 -2.50
CA ASN A 154 -13.00 10.22 -2.02
C ASN A 154 -13.99 10.59 -3.17
N HIS A 155 -15.27 10.79 -2.83
CA HIS A 155 -16.31 11.28 -3.76
C HIS A 155 -15.90 12.51 -4.57
N MET A 156 -15.04 13.39 -4.05
CA MET A 156 -14.53 14.56 -4.77
C MET A 156 -13.68 14.20 -6.00
N PHE A 157 -12.97 13.06 -5.93
CA PHE A 157 -12.05 12.60 -6.96
C PHE A 157 -12.51 11.30 -7.64
N ALA A 158 -13.70 10.82 -7.29
CA ALA A 158 -14.32 9.65 -7.90
C ALA A 158 -14.37 9.79 -9.43
N GLY A 159 -13.92 8.74 -10.13
CA GLY A 159 -13.80 8.71 -11.58
C GLY A 159 -12.50 9.32 -12.14
N ASN A 160 -11.77 10.12 -11.36
CA ASN A 160 -10.49 10.71 -11.78
C ASN A 160 -9.27 9.95 -11.25
N ILE A 161 -9.44 9.11 -10.23
CA ILE A 161 -8.41 8.21 -9.70
C ILE A 161 -8.81 6.77 -10.04
N GLN A 162 -7.89 6.02 -10.64
CA GLN A 162 -8.11 4.63 -11.02
C GLN A 162 -6.91 3.80 -10.60
N ALA A 163 -7.14 2.80 -9.74
CA ALA A 163 -6.10 1.93 -9.21
C ALA A 163 -6.42 0.47 -9.54
N THR A 164 -5.49 -0.20 -10.19
CA THR A 164 -5.54 -1.66 -10.40
C THR A 164 -5.27 -2.41 -9.08
N THR A 165 -5.60 -3.69 -9.03
CA THR A 165 -5.31 -4.53 -7.86
C THR A 165 -3.81 -4.57 -7.52
N LEU A 166 -2.95 -4.67 -8.55
CA LEU A 166 -1.50 -4.60 -8.38
C LEU A 166 -1.10 -3.26 -7.74
N GLN A 167 -1.53 -2.14 -8.31
CA GLN A 167 -1.17 -0.81 -7.79
C GLN A 167 -1.64 -0.62 -6.34
N LYS A 168 -2.84 -1.11 -6.00
CA LYS A 168 -3.31 -1.12 -4.61
C LYS A 168 -2.38 -1.92 -3.71
N ARG A 169 -1.99 -3.16 -4.09
CA ARG A 169 -1.01 -3.96 -3.33
C ARG A 169 0.29 -3.19 -3.13
N LEU A 170 0.84 -2.59 -4.18
CA LEU A 170 2.11 -1.86 -4.11
C LEU A 170 2.01 -0.60 -3.24
N CYS A 171 0.88 0.10 -3.23
CA CYS A 171 0.63 1.18 -2.26
C CYS A 171 0.71 0.66 -0.82
N LYS A 172 0.06 -0.47 -0.52
CA LYS A 172 0.12 -1.09 0.82
C LYS A 172 1.56 -1.43 1.19
N ARG A 173 2.34 -2.03 0.27
CA ARG A 173 3.75 -2.39 0.52
C ARG A 173 4.63 -1.17 0.75
N TYR A 174 4.45 -0.13 -0.04
CA TYR A 174 5.18 1.12 0.13
C TYR A 174 4.91 1.76 1.50
N MET A 175 3.65 1.84 1.94
CA MET A 175 3.33 2.37 3.27
C MET A 175 3.85 1.47 4.39
N LYS A 176 3.71 0.16 4.22
CA LYS A 176 4.22 -0.83 5.18
C LYS A 176 5.74 -0.78 5.34
N SER A 177 6.49 -0.44 4.27
CA SER A 177 7.94 -0.25 4.36
C SER A 177 8.34 1.03 5.12
N HIS A 178 7.40 1.95 5.34
CA HIS A 178 7.58 3.17 6.14
C HIS A 178 6.96 3.05 7.55
N ALA A 179 6.52 1.85 7.93
CA ALA A 179 6.00 1.60 9.27
C ALA A 179 7.01 2.02 10.34
N PHE A 180 6.52 2.66 11.40
CA PHE A 180 7.36 3.20 12.48
C PHE A 180 6.64 3.13 13.82
N THR A 181 7.41 3.23 14.90
CA THR A 181 6.87 3.40 16.26
C THR A 181 6.89 4.89 16.59
N PRO A 182 5.73 5.56 16.74
CA PRO A 182 5.69 6.97 17.10
C PRO A 182 6.41 7.21 18.42
N SER A 183 7.17 8.30 18.50
CA SER A 183 7.92 8.65 19.70
C SER A 183 7.16 9.56 20.67
N TYR A 184 6.07 10.17 20.20
CA TYR A 184 5.34 11.27 20.82
C TYR A 184 6.23 12.47 21.20
N ASP A 185 7.35 12.64 20.48
CA ASP A 185 8.27 13.76 20.59
C ASP A 185 7.99 14.75 19.46
N PHE A 186 7.20 15.78 19.76
CA PHE A 186 6.76 16.80 18.82
C PHE A 186 7.79 17.93 18.64
N SER A 187 9.06 17.58 18.50
CA SER A 187 10.15 18.55 18.28
C SER A 187 10.33 18.95 16.82
N ARG A 188 9.67 18.26 15.88
CA ARG A 188 9.78 18.56 14.45
C ARG A 188 8.85 19.70 14.05
N ARG A 189 9.36 20.93 14.17
CA ARG A 189 8.69 22.15 13.68
C ARG A 189 8.68 22.18 12.15
N PHE A 190 7.53 22.51 11.57
CA PHE A 190 7.32 22.66 10.13
C PHE A 190 6.52 23.94 9.83
N ASP A 191 7.08 24.81 8.99
CA ASP A 191 6.41 26.04 8.58
C ASP A 191 5.60 25.79 7.30
N LEU A 192 4.27 25.84 7.34
CA LEU A 192 3.46 25.70 6.11
C LEU A 192 3.75 26.82 5.11
N GLY A 193 4.23 27.96 5.58
CA GLY A 193 4.75 29.03 4.76
C GLY A 193 6.05 28.69 4.01
N SER A 194 6.69 27.55 4.27
CA SER A 194 7.90 27.13 3.55
C SER A 194 7.60 26.31 2.28
N ILE A 195 6.38 25.79 2.15
CA ILE A 195 5.94 24.98 0.99
C ILE A 195 5.05 25.79 0.05
N PRO A 196 4.76 25.26 -1.15
CA PRO A 196 3.76 25.79 -2.06
C PRO A 196 2.42 26.14 -1.40
N ILE A 197 2.02 27.42 -1.52
CA ILE A 197 0.68 27.90 -1.15
C ILE A 197 0.00 28.39 -2.42
N ILE A 198 -1.04 27.68 -2.83
CA ILE A 198 -1.74 27.92 -4.09
C ILE A 198 -3.25 27.98 -3.86
N PRO A 199 -4.04 28.62 -4.75
CA PRO A 199 -5.49 28.59 -4.64
C PRO A 199 -6.01 27.14 -4.61
N TRP A 200 -7.00 26.84 -3.75
CA TRP A 200 -7.62 25.52 -3.65
C TRP A 200 -8.01 24.92 -5.02
N THR A 201 -8.54 25.75 -5.93
CA THR A 201 -8.93 25.30 -7.28
C THR A 201 -7.78 24.70 -8.08
N ARG A 202 -6.54 25.19 -7.88
CA ARG A 202 -5.35 24.62 -8.51
C ARG A 202 -4.93 23.32 -7.83
N LEU A 203 -4.90 23.28 -6.50
CA LEU A 203 -4.53 22.06 -5.77
C LEU A 203 -5.51 20.92 -6.09
N LYS A 204 -6.81 21.21 -6.05
CA LYS A 204 -7.87 20.26 -6.42
C LYS A 204 -7.68 19.65 -7.81
N ALA A 205 -7.23 20.44 -8.79
CA ALA A 205 -7.00 19.97 -10.16
C ALA A 205 -5.69 19.15 -10.30
N PHE A 206 -4.74 19.36 -9.39
CA PHE A 206 -3.47 18.64 -9.33
C PHE A 206 -3.61 17.25 -8.70
N ILE A 207 -4.37 17.14 -7.60
CA ILE A 207 -4.47 15.93 -6.76
C ILE A 207 -4.67 14.63 -7.57
N PRO A 208 -5.69 14.49 -8.44
CA PRO A 208 -5.87 13.23 -9.17
C PRO A 208 -4.70 12.88 -10.09
N LYS A 209 -4.05 13.88 -10.69
CA LYS A 209 -2.88 13.68 -11.56
C LYS A 209 -1.70 13.17 -10.75
N ARG A 210 -1.49 13.71 -9.55
CA ARG A 210 -0.44 13.29 -8.62
C ARG A 210 -0.64 11.86 -8.15
N VAL A 211 -1.86 11.52 -7.73
CA VAL A 211 -2.19 10.16 -7.27
C VAL A 211 -2.00 9.13 -8.39
N ASN A 212 -2.54 9.39 -9.59
CA ASN A 212 -2.35 8.47 -10.72
C ASN A 212 -0.88 8.36 -11.13
N SER A 213 -0.11 9.43 -11.04
CA SER A 213 1.33 9.37 -11.28
C SER A 213 2.07 8.51 -10.26
N TRP A 214 1.68 8.56 -8.99
CA TRP A 214 2.23 7.65 -7.98
C TRP A 214 1.86 6.21 -8.27
N LEU A 215 0.61 5.93 -8.62
CA LEU A 215 0.17 4.57 -8.96
C LEU A 215 0.99 3.97 -10.11
N GLU A 216 1.22 4.75 -11.18
CA GLU A 216 2.06 4.32 -12.31
C GLU A 216 3.52 4.11 -11.92
N HIS A 217 4.06 5.04 -11.11
CA HIS A 217 5.44 4.98 -10.63
C HIS A 217 5.68 3.75 -9.77
N LEU A 218 4.78 3.43 -8.84
CA LEU A 218 4.91 2.24 -8.01
C LEU A 218 4.89 0.97 -8.86
N SER A 219 3.96 0.85 -9.82
CA SER A 219 3.90 -0.34 -10.68
C SER A 219 5.12 -0.51 -11.60
N THR A 220 5.85 0.56 -11.88
CA THR A 220 7.03 0.54 -12.77
C THR A 220 8.33 0.38 -11.99
N GLU A 221 8.47 1.11 -10.89
CA GLU A 221 9.76 1.33 -10.21
C GLU A 221 9.86 0.61 -8.86
N LEU A 222 8.74 0.30 -8.19
CA LEU A 222 8.81 -0.38 -6.89
C LEU A 222 9.12 -1.87 -7.11
N PRO A 223 10.23 -2.41 -6.57
CA PRO A 223 10.51 -3.84 -6.65
C PRO A 223 9.42 -4.65 -5.96
N HIS A 224 8.94 -5.71 -6.62
CA HIS A 224 7.85 -6.54 -6.13
C HIS A 224 7.86 -7.93 -6.78
N VAL A 225 7.12 -8.87 -6.20
CA VAL A 225 6.94 -10.20 -6.78
C VAL A 225 6.01 -10.09 -7.99
N LYS A 226 6.53 -10.42 -9.17
CA LYS A 226 5.83 -10.33 -10.46
C LYS A 226 4.96 -11.55 -10.75
N ALA A 227 5.36 -12.72 -10.27
CA ALA A 227 4.61 -13.95 -10.49
C ALA A 227 4.81 -14.97 -9.36
N VAL A 228 3.80 -15.82 -9.18
CA VAL A 228 3.83 -16.97 -8.28
C VAL A 228 3.62 -18.23 -9.12
N PHE A 229 4.58 -19.14 -9.06
CA PHE A 229 4.51 -20.45 -9.69
C PHE A 229 4.01 -21.44 -8.65
N LEU A 230 2.93 -22.15 -8.95
CA LEU A 230 2.35 -23.14 -8.06
C LEU A 230 2.46 -24.53 -8.70
N ASP A 231 2.95 -25.48 -7.93
CA ASP A 231 2.66 -26.88 -8.20
C ASP A 231 1.17 -27.19 -7.93
N CYS A 232 0.70 -28.37 -8.36
CA CYS A 232 -0.69 -28.79 -8.15
C CYS A 232 -0.80 -29.90 -7.09
N GLY A 233 -0.08 -30.99 -7.27
CA GLY A 233 -0.12 -32.14 -6.39
C GLY A 233 0.40 -31.77 -5.00
N ASP A 234 -0.38 -32.03 -3.96
CA ASP A 234 -0.06 -31.73 -2.56
C ASP A 234 0.28 -30.27 -2.27
N THR A 235 -0.08 -29.38 -3.21
CA THR A 235 0.10 -27.93 -3.14
C THR A 235 -1.24 -27.21 -3.29
N LEU A 236 -2.13 -27.75 -4.13
CA LEU A 236 -3.52 -27.32 -4.28
C LEU A 236 -4.49 -28.51 -4.09
N VAL A 237 -4.11 -29.67 -4.59
CA VAL A 237 -4.89 -30.92 -4.55
C VAL A 237 -4.29 -31.90 -3.54
N ASP A 238 -5.11 -32.62 -2.79
CA ASP A 238 -4.61 -33.73 -1.95
C ASP A 238 -4.43 -34.98 -2.80
N GLU A 239 -3.18 -35.34 -3.14
CA GLU A 239 -2.87 -36.52 -3.97
C GLU A 239 -3.42 -37.82 -3.38
N ALA A 240 -3.66 -37.92 -2.07
CA ALA A 240 -4.26 -39.13 -1.47
C ALA A 240 -5.73 -39.35 -1.87
N THR A 241 -6.39 -38.33 -2.40
CA THR A 241 -7.79 -38.38 -2.80
C THR A 241 -7.98 -38.59 -4.30
N GLU A 242 -6.87 -38.68 -5.06
CA GLU A 242 -6.93 -38.88 -6.50
C GLU A 242 -7.57 -40.22 -6.86
N LEU A 243 -8.65 -40.14 -7.63
CA LEU A 243 -9.22 -41.28 -8.35
C LEU A 243 -8.60 -41.30 -9.74
N LYS A 244 -7.91 -42.39 -10.08
CA LYS A 244 -7.26 -42.57 -11.39
C LYS A 244 -7.94 -43.67 -12.20
N ASP A 245 -7.95 -43.50 -13.51
CA ASP A 245 -8.32 -44.58 -14.43
C ASP A 245 -7.18 -45.61 -14.60
N GLU A 246 -7.43 -46.65 -15.40
CA GLU A 246 -6.45 -47.72 -15.66
C GLU A 246 -5.19 -47.22 -16.39
N ALA A 247 -5.29 -46.09 -17.10
CA ALA A 247 -4.18 -45.48 -17.82
C ALA A 247 -3.41 -44.45 -16.96
N GLY A 248 -3.85 -44.21 -15.71
CA GLY A 248 -3.21 -43.33 -14.76
C GLY A 248 -3.68 -41.87 -14.82
N TYR A 249 -4.71 -41.55 -15.60
CA TYR A 249 -5.29 -40.21 -15.65
C TYR A 249 -6.12 -39.94 -14.39
N VAL A 250 -5.96 -38.75 -13.81
CA VAL A 250 -6.77 -38.31 -12.67
C VAL A 250 -8.17 -37.94 -13.15
N LEU A 251 -9.17 -38.64 -12.61
CA LEU A 251 -10.60 -38.45 -12.86
C LEU A 251 -11.23 -37.47 -11.88
N SER A 252 -10.71 -37.42 -10.65
CA SER A 252 -11.13 -36.45 -9.63
C SER A 252 -10.14 -36.44 -8.48
N ALA A 253 -10.07 -35.33 -7.76
CA ALA A 253 -9.40 -35.24 -6.47
C ALA A 253 -10.04 -34.14 -5.60
N GLU A 254 -9.81 -34.16 -4.31
CA GLU A 254 -10.21 -33.12 -3.37
C GLU A 254 -9.09 -32.08 -3.20
N LEU A 255 -9.46 -30.86 -2.81
CA LEU A 255 -8.51 -29.80 -2.52
C LEU A 255 -7.87 -29.97 -1.14
N ILE A 256 -6.63 -29.52 -0.98
CA ILE A 256 -6.09 -29.33 0.36
C ILE A 256 -6.81 -28.16 1.06
N PRO A 257 -6.91 -28.16 2.40
CA PRO A 257 -7.52 -27.06 3.13
C PRO A 257 -6.90 -25.71 2.79
N GLY A 258 -7.73 -24.73 2.43
CA GLY A 258 -7.30 -23.37 2.13
C GLY A 258 -6.79 -23.13 0.70
N ALA A 259 -6.71 -24.15 -0.17
CA ALA A 259 -6.20 -23.98 -1.54
C ALA A 259 -7.01 -22.95 -2.36
N MET A 260 -8.34 -23.04 -2.34
CA MET A 260 -9.19 -22.07 -3.07
C MET A 260 -9.05 -20.67 -2.49
N THR A 261 -9.05 -20.53 -1.16
CA THR A 261 -8.87 -19.24 -0.49
C THR A 261 -7.51 -18.63 -0.78
N LEU A 262 -6.46 -19.45 -0.95
CA LEU A 262 -5.16 -18.97 -1.41
C LEU A 262 -5.27 -18.39 -2.83
N LEU A 263 -5.87 -19.10 -3.79
CA LEU A 263 -6.03 -18.62 -5.16
C LEU A 263 -6.83 -17.31 -5.22
N GLU A 264 -7.94 -17.23 -4.49
CA GLU A 264 -8.73 -16.00 -4.33
C GLU A 264 -7.90 -14.85 -3.72
N GLY A 265 -7.07 -15.15 -2.72
CA GLY A 265 -6.16 -14.18 -2.10
C GLY A 265 -5.07 -13.68 -3.04
N LEU A 266 -4.50 -14.57 -3.86
CA LEU A 266 -3.50 -14.22 -4.87
C LEU A 266 -4.09 -13.33 -5.97
N GLU A 267 -5.27 -13.69 -6.50
CA GLU A 267 -6.00 -12.88 -7.47
C GLU A 267 -6.42 -11.53 -6.89
N GLY A 268 -6.97 -11.54 -5.67
CA GLY A 268 -7.39 -10.34 -4.94
C GLY A 268 -6.24 -9.39 -4.57
N ALA A 269 -5.00 -9.88 -4.59
CA ALA A 269 -3.78 -9.09 -4.45
C ALA A 269 -3.10 -8.79 -5.81
N GLY A 270 -3.67 -9.24 -6.93
CA GLY A 270 -3.18 -8.95 -8.28
C GLY A 270 -1.89 -9.69 -8.63
N TYR A 271 -1.62 -10.84 -8.02
CA TYR A 271 -0.51 -11.70 -8.45
C TYR A 271 -0.86 -12.41 -9.75
N ARG A 272 0.14 -12.56 -10.63
CA ARG A 272 0.06 -13.43 -11.80
C ARG A 272 0.46 -14.83 -11.37
N VAL A 273 -0.43 -15.80 -11.52
CA VAL A 273 -0.17 -17.18 -11.09
C VAL A 273 0.08 -18.06 -12.32
N ALA A 274 1.11 -18.89 -12.26
CA ALA A 274 1.40 -19.93 -13.25
C ALA A 274 1.29 -21.31 -12.60
N LEU A 275 0.70 -22.25 -13.33
CA LEU A 275 0.80 -23.66 -12.97
C LEU A 275 2.15 -24.16 -13.48
N VAL A 276 2.97 -24.76 -12.62
CA VAL A 276 4.22 -25.42 -13.00
C VAL A 276 4.22 -26.80 -12.36
N ALA A 277 3.72 -27.80 -13.09
CA ALA A 277 3.40 -29.11 -12.53
C ALA A 277 3.88 -30.28 -13.41
N ASP A 278 4.31 -31.35 -12.75
CA ASP A 278 4.66 -32.61 -13.42
C ASP A 278 3.40 -33.48 -13.52
N GLY A 279 3.06 -33.94 -14.73
CA GLY A 279 1.87 -34.77 -14.93
C GLY A 279 1.30 -34.68 -16.34
N LEU A 280 0.09 -35.23 -16.48
CA LEU A 280 -0.64 -35.32 -17.74
C LEU A 280 -1.58 -34.13 -17.92
N VAL A 281 -1.63 -33.58 -19.13
CA VAL A 281 -2.45 -32.42 -19.51
C VAL A 281 -3.94 -32.68 -19.24
N ASP A 282 -4.43 -33.86 -19.57
CA ASP A 282 -5.84 -34.23 -19.37
C ASP A 282 -6.19 -34.37 -17.88
N SER A 283 -5.24 -34.77 -17.04
CA SER A 283 -5.43 -34.83 -15.58
C SER A 283 -5.60 -33.42 -15.01
N PHE A 284 -4.72 -32.48 -15.38
CA PHE A 284 -4.86 -31.09 -14.94
C PHE A 284 -6.09 -30.41 -15.52
N THR A 285 -6.48 -30.74 -16.75
CA THR A 285 -7.73 -30.23 -17.34
C THR A 285 -8.93 -30.66 -16.51
N THR A 286 -9.02 -31.95 -16.17
CA THR A 286 -10.09 -32.49 -15.31
C THR A 286 -10.12 -31.81 -13.94
N ILE A 287 -8.98 -31.67 -13.27
CA ILE A 287 -8.87 -31.00 -11.97
C ILE A 287 -9.30 -29.52 -12.06
N PHE A 288 -8.85 -28.82 -13.09
CA PHE A 288 -9.20 -27.41 -13.27
C PHE A 288 -10.68 -27.22 -13.56
N ASP A 289 -11.29 -28.11 -14.34
CA ASP A 289 -12.73 -28.11 -14.61
C ASP A 289 -13.54 -28.45 -13.35
N GLN A 290 -13.09 -29.44 -12.58
CA GLN A 290 -13.74 -29.88 -11.35
C GLN A 290 -13.82 -28.74 -10.31
N HIS A 291 -12.73 -28.00 -10.14
CA HIS A 291 -12.60 -26.99 -9.07
C HIS A 291 -12.71 -25.55 -9.55
N GLY A 292 -12.86 -25.32 -10.86
CA GLY A 292 -13.00 -23.98 -11.42
C GLY A 292 -11.71 -23.15 -11.37
N PHE A 293 -10.53 -23.78 -11.52
CA PHE A 293 -9.25 -23.09 -11.38
C PHE A 293 -8.86 -22.18 -12.54
N HIS A 294 -9.45 -22.35 -13.72
CA HIS A 294 -9.04 -21.63 -14.94
C HIS A 294 -8.89 -20.11 -14.79
N PRO A 295 -9.76 -19.36 -14.08
CA PRO A 295 -9.62 -17.91 -13.95
C PRO A 295 -8.36 -17.45 -13.20
N PHE A 296 -7.83 -18.29 -12.30
CA PHE A 296 -6.74 -17.91 -11.42
C PHE A 296 -5.35 -18.04 -12.07
N PHE A 297 -5.22 -18.84 -13.13
CA PHE A 297 -3.94 -19.15 -13.75
C PHE A 297 -3.77 -18.41 -15.06
N ALA A 298 -2.80 -17.49 -15.10
CA ALA A 298 -2.46 -16.76 -16.32
C ALA A 298 -1.87 -17.71 -17.38
N VAL A 299 -1.08 -18.70 -16.96
CA VAL A 299 -0.41 -19.66 -17.84
C VAL A 299 -0.31 -21.04 -17.19
N LYS A 300 -0.05 -22.06 -18.01
CA LYS A 300 0.14 -23.44 -17.55
C LYS A 300 1.35 -24.05 -18.22
N THR A 301 2.29 -24.51 -17.40
CA THR A 301 3.45 -25.30 -17.80
C THR A 301 3.33 -26.70 -17.21
N ILE A 302 3.20 -27.69 -18.09
CA ILE A 302 2.91 -29.08 -17.74
C ILE A 302 4.00 -29.97 -18.34
N SER A 303 4.59 -30.86 -17.54
CA SER A 303 5.76 -31.63 -17.95
C SER A 303 5.55 -32.48 -19.20
N GLU A 304 4.35 -33.04 -19.42
CA GLU A 304 4.00 -33.75 -20.65
C GLU A 304 4.14 -32.87 -21.90
N THR A 305 3.75 -31.59 -21.82
CA THR A 305 3.88 -30.65 -22.93
C THR A 305 5.34 -30.27 -23.18
N ILE A 306 6.12 -30.12 -22.10
CA ILE A 306 7.53 -29.71 -22.17
C ILE A 306 8.47 -30.88 -22.53
N GLY A 307 8.05 -32.11 -22.27
CA GLY A 307 8.90 -33.31 -22.38
C GLY A 307 10.03 -33.33 -21.33
N ALA A 308 9.78 -32.74 -20.15
CA ALA A 308 10.72 -32.65 -19.04
C ALA A 308 9.96 -32.46 -17.72
N ASP A 309 10.40 -33.14 -16.67
CA ASP A 309 9.88 -32.94 -15.31
C ASP A 309 10.78 -31.98 -14.51
N LYS A 310 10.22 -31.33 -13.49
CA LYS A 310 11.02 -30.64 -12.46
C LYS A 310 12.01 -31.64 -11.82
N PRO A 311 13.26 -31.25 -11.53
CA PRO A 311 13.80 -29.89 -11.45
C PRO A 311 14.41 -29.35 -12.77
N ASP A 312 14.07 -29.91 -13.95
CA ASP A 312 14.63 -29.44 -15.22
C ASP A 312 14.31 -27.93 -15.45
N PRO A 313 15.31 -27.09 -15.77
CA PRO A 313 15.13 -25.64 -15.91
C PRO A 313 14.14 -25.27 -17.03
N ARG A 314 13.87 -26.17 -17.98
CA ARG A 314 12.87 -25.95 -19.05
C ARG A 314 11.48 -25.69 -18.49
N MET A 315 11.13 -26.26 -17.33
CA MET A 315 9.82 -26.02 -16.69
C MET A 315 9.67 -24.57 -16.24
N PHE A 316 10.68 -24.02 -15.56
CA PHE A 316 10.63 -22.65 -15.04
C PHE A 316 10.81 -21.61 -16.16
N GLN A 317 11.69 -21.90 -17.13
CA GLN A 317 11.91 -21.04 -18.29
C GLN A 317 10.65 -20.91 -19.16
N ASP A 318 9.92 -21.99 -19.37
CA ASP A 318 8.67 -21.96 -20.13
C ASP A 318 7.62 -21.08 -19.44
N ALA A 319 7.41 -21.26 -18.14
CA ALA A 319 6.47 -20.45 -17.36
C ALA A 319 6.81 -18.95 -17.39
N LEU A 320 8.10 -18.58 -17.24
CA LEU A 320 8.54 -17.19 -17.41
C LEU A 320 8.24 -16.65 -18.81
N THR A 321 8.54 -17.45 -19.84
CA THR A 321 8.35 -17.05 -21.24
C THR A 321 6.88 -16.81 -21.55
N GLN A 322 5.99 -17.71 -21.11
CA GLN A 322 4.54 -17.53 -21.29
C GLN A 322 4.01 -16.32 -20.52
N LEU A 323 4.64 -15.94 -19.40
CA LEU A 323 4.33 -14.72 -18.65
C LEU A 323 5.04 -13.46 -19.18
N GLU A 324 5.78 -13.55 -20.27
CA GLU A 324 6.52 -12.42 -20.85
C GLU A 324 7.51 -11.78 -19.85
N LEU A 325 8.06 -12.60 -18.93
CA LEU A 325 9.09 -12.20 -17.98
C LEU A 325 10.48 -12.57 -18.52
N SER A 326 11.44 -11.68 -18.34
CA SER A 326 12.81 -11.88 -18.77
C SER A 326 13.66 -12.59 -17.69
N THR A 327 14.78 -13.19 -18.09
CA THR A 327 15.64 -13.97 -17.18
C THR A 327 16.31 -13.13 -16.10
N ASP A 328 16.44 -11.81 -16.28
CA ASP A 328 16.90 -10.87 -15.26
C ASP A 328 15.84 -10.57 -14.17
N GLN A 329 14.62 -11.11 -14.31
CA GLN A 329 13.52 -10.92 -13.37
C GLN A 329 13.21 -12.20 -12.55
N VAL A 330 14.08 -13.21 -12.61
CA VAL A 330 13.93 -14.49 -11.87
C VAL A 330 13.79 -14.28 -10.37
N ASP A 331 14.50 -13.28 -9.83
CA ASP A 331 14.49 -12.88 -8.42
C ASP A 331 13.18 -12.20 -7.98
N SER A 332 12.28 -11.92 -8.92
CA SER A 332 10.93 -11.39 -8.68
C SER A 332 9.84 -12.47 -8.80
N VAL A 333 10.22 -13.74 -8.90
CA VAL A 333 9.31 -14.87 -9.06
C VAL A 333 9.49 -15.87 -7.93
N VAL A 334 8.35 -16.40 -7.45
CA VAL A 334 8.30 -17.32 -6.31
C VAL A 334 7.74 -18.66 -6.77
N MET A 335 8.48 -19.75 -6.58
CA MET A 335 7.99 -21.12 -6.77
C MET A 335 7.49 -21.69 -5.44
N VAL A 336 6.28 -22.23 -5.47
CA VAL A 336 5.65 -22.90 -4.33
C VAL A 336 5.33 -24.33 -4.73
N GLY A 337 5.83 -25.27 -3.93
CA GLY A 337 5.56 -26.68 -4.15
C GLY A 337 5.86 -27.50 -2.92
N ASN A 338 5.58 -28.79 -3.00
CA ASN A 338 5.67 -29.69 -1.87
C ASN A 338 6.89 -30.63 -1.94
N ASN A 339 7.63 -30.63 -3.04
CA ASN A 339 8.72 -31.57 -3.31
C ASN A 339 10.09 -30.88 -3.30
N LEU A 340 10.90 -31.19 -2.28
CA LEU A 340 12.26 -30.65 -2.12
C LEU A 340 13.14 -30.90 -3.35
N SER A 341 13.19 -32.14 -3.83
CA SER A 341 14.07 -32.56 -4.94
C SER A 341 13.66 -32.04 -6.33
N ARG A 342 12.46 -31.46 -6.44
CA ARG A 342 11.88 -31.02 -7.73
C ARG A 342 11.54 -29.54 -7.72
N ASP A 343 10.62 -29.13 -6.85
CA ASP A 343 10.12 -27.76 -6.79
C ASP A 343 11.18 -26.84 -6.21
N ILE A 344 11.70 -27.19 -5.03
CA ILE A 344 12.64 -26.35 -4.30
C ILE A 344 14.00 -26.38 -4.97
N LYS A 345 14.51 -27.57 -5.28
CA LYS A 345 15.75 -27.72 -6.05
C LYS A 345 15.70 -26.99 -7.38
N GLY A 346 14.62 -27.17 -8.14
CA GLY A 346 14.46 -26.52 -9.43
C GLY A 346 14.37 -25.00 -9.32
N ALA A 347 13.62 -24.49 -8.34
CA ALA A 347 13.53 -23.06 -8.06
C ALA A 347 14.90 -22.46 -7.70
N ASN A 348 15.60 -23.07 -6.75
CA ASN A 348 16.90 -22.62 -6.27
C ASN A 348 17.98 -22.66 -7.38
N ASP A 349 18.06 -23.75 -8.13
CA ASP A 349 19.01 -23.89 -9.24
C ASP A 349 18.71 -22.90 -10.39
N PHE A 350 17.45 -22.45 -10.52
CA PHE A 350 17.02 -21.49 -11.52
C PHE A 350 17.11 -20.02 -11.05
N GLY A 351 17.26 -19.78 -9.74
CA GLY A 351 17.34 -18.46 -9.13
C GLY A 351 16.00 -17.83 -8.76
N LEU A 352 14.95 -18.63 -8.61
CA LEU A 352 13.65 -18.21 -8.08
C LEU A 352 13.66 -18.25 -6.54
N TRP A 353 12.80 -17.47 -5.90
CA TRP A 353 12.48 -17.70 -4.49
C TRP A 353 11.75 -19.04 -4.33
N SER A 354 12.13 -19.83 -3.34
CA SER A 354 11.54 -21.13 -3.08
C SER A 354 10.72 -21.17 -1.79
N VAL A 355 9.46 -21.59 -1.88
CA VAL A 355 8.56 -21.77 -0.75
C VAL A 355 8.10 -23.23 -0.70
N TRP A 356 8.51 -23.93 0.34
CA TRP A 356 8.11 -25.31 0.55
C TRP A 356 6.83 -25.40 1.38
N LEU A 357 5.81 -26.07 0.82
CA LEU A 357 4.58 -26.41 1.55
C LEU A 357 4.72 -27.77 2.25
N ASP A 358 5.02 -27.74 3.54
CA ASP A 358 5.11 -28.92 4.41
C ASP A 358 3.74 -29.38 4.91
N TRP A 359 2.85 -29.71 3.97
CA TRP A 359 1.50 -30.19 4.28
C TRP A 359 1.44 -31.72 4.38
N ALA A 360 1.87 -32.42 3.34
CA ALA A 360 1.68 -33.86 3.19
C ALA A 360 2.85 -34.69 3.75
N PRO A 361 2.60 -35.87 4.36
CA PRO A 361 3.66 -36.75 4.85
C PRO A 361 4.27 -37.66 3.77
N ARG A 362 3.84 -37.55 2.51
CA ARG A 362 4.15 -38.49 1.41
C ARG A 362 5.59 -38.38 0.88
N ARG A 363 6.27 -37.26 1.10
CA ARG A 363 7.60 -36.98 0.56
C ARG A 363 8.63 -36.77 1.69
N SER A 364 9.91 -36.93 1.36
CA SER A 364 11.00 -36.65 2.31
C SER A 364 10.93 -35.18 2.75
N LYS A 365 11.01 -34.96 4.05
CA LYS A 365 11.11 -33.63 4.67
C LYS A 365 12.55 -33.22 4.98
N VAL A 366 13.51 -34.00 4.49
CA VAL A 366 14.94 -33.81 4.74
C VAL A 366 15.59 -33.45 3.40
N PRO A 367 16.15 -32.24 3.27
CA PRO A 367 16.96 -31.86 2.12
C PRO A 367 18.16 -32.81 1.94
N ALA A 368 18.38 -33.27 0.71
CA ALA A 368 19.53 -34.10 0.37
C ALA A 368 20.84 -33.30 0.30
N ASP A 369 20.77 -32.04 -0.14
CA ASP A 369 21.89 -31.10 -0.25
C ASP A 369 21.41 -29.64 -0.14
N GLU A 370 22.33 -28.68 -0.29
CA GLU A 370 22.05 -27.25 -0.15
C GLU A 370 21.01 -26.73 -1.17
N THR A 371 20.92 -27.35 -2.35
CA THR A 371 19.97 -26.93 -3.39
C THR A 371 18.53 -27.31 -3.04
N GLU A 372 18.32 -28.25 -2.12
CA GLU A 372 16.99 -28.64 -1.64
C GLU A 372 16.54 -27.86 -0.39
N ILE A 373 17.34 -26.90 0.11
CA ILE A 373 16.97 -26.06 1.25
C ILE A 373 16.06 -24.93 0.77
N PRO A 374 14.80 -24.84 1.23
CA PRO A 374 13.91 -23.77 0.80
C PRO A 374 14.24 -22.44 1.48
N ASP A 375 13.97 -21.33 0.80
CA ASP A 375 14.06 -19.99 1.40
C ASP A 375 13.02 -19.82 2.51
N TYR A 376 11.81 -20.34 2.28
CA TYR A 376 10.70 -20.32 3.24
C TYR A 376 10.00 -21.67 3.33
N THR A 377 9.48 -21.98 4.52
CA THR A 377 8.61 -23.14 4.73
C THR A 377 7.29 -22.67 5.31
N ILE A 378 6.20 -23.14 4.71
CA ILE A 378 4.83 -22.94 5.18
C ILE A 378 4.17 -24.30 5.42
N LYS A 379 3.16 -24.35 6.30
CA LYS A 379 2.36 -25.55 6.59
C LYS A 379 0.95 -25.47 6.07
N GLU A 380 0.44 -24.25 5.93
CA GLU A 380 -0.89 -23.98 5.42
C GLU A 380 -0.80 -23.05 4.20
N PRO A 381 -1.61 -23.27 3.14
CA PRO A 381 -1.54 -22.47 1.91
C PRO A 381 -1.64 -20.96 2.14
N LEU A 382 -2.49 -20.51 3.08
CA LEU A 382 -2.68 -19.08 3.33
C LEU A 382 -1.44 -18.39 3.92
N GLU A 383 -0.52 -19.11 4.56
CA GLU A 383 0.73 -18.53 5.07
C GLU A 383 1.60 -17.96 3.94
N LEU A 384 1.40 -18.41 2.69
CA LEU A 384 2.07 -17.87 1.51
C LEU A 384 1.85 -16.36 1.36
N LEU A 385 0.65 -15.83 1.67
CA LEU A 385 0.38 -14.40 1.52
C LEU A 385 1.30 -13.54 2.41
N SER A 386 1.59 -14.02 3.62
CA SER A 386 2.52 -13.38 4.56
C SER A 386 3.98 -13.53 4.11
N VAL A 387 4.35 -14.67 3.52
CA VAL A 387 5.69 -14.88 2.94
C VAL A 387 5.92 -13.94 1.76
N LEU A 388 4.95 -13.80 0.86
CA LEU A 388 5.03 -12.89 -0.28
C LEU A 388 5.17 -11.43 0.18
N GLU A 389 4.41 -11.02 1.20
CA GLU A 389 4.59 -9.69 1.81
C GLU A 389 6.01 -9.51 2.35
N HIS A 390 6.54 -10.50 3.06
CA HIS A 390 7.87 -10.43 3.64
C HIS A 390 8.96 -10.31 2.57
N ILE A 391 8.87 -11.09 1.49
CA ILE A 391 9.78 -11.01 0.34
C ILE A 391 9.71 -9.61 -0.28
N GLU A 392 8.51 -9.12 -0.62
CA GLU A 392 8.32 -7.79 -1.21
C GLU A 392 8.89 -6.68 -0.33
N LEU A 393 8.68 -6.73 1.00
CA LEU A 393 9.26 -5.75 1.93
C LEU A 393 10.79 -5.82 2.02
N GLY A 394 11.38 -7.00 1.81
CA GLY A 394 12.83 -7.16 1.67
C GLY A 394 13.35 -6.46 0.42
N LEU A 395 12.75 -6.77 -0.74
CA LEU A 395 13.10 -6.18 -2.04
C LEU A 395 13.00 -4.64 -2.02
N ILE A 396 11.94 -4.12 -1.40
CA ILE A 396 11.75 -2.67 -1.26
C ILE A 396 12.82 -2.06 -0.37
N ARG A 397 13.14 -2.67 0.78
CA ARG A 397 14.11 -2.12 1.74
C ARG A 397 15.50 -1.95 1.12
N ASP A 398 15.92 -2.91 0.31
CA ASP A 398 17.23 -2.89 -0.34
C ASP A 398 17.32 -1.81 -1.43
N SER A 399 16.17 -1.37 -1.94
CA SER A 399 16.07 -0.42 -3.06
C SER A 399 15.49 0.95 -2.67
N LEU A 400 14.98 1.12 -1.44
CA LEU A 400 14.20 2.29 -1.05
C LEU A 400 14.97 3.60 -1.20
N ALA A 401 16.27 3.59 -0.89
CA ALA A 401 17.14 4.76 -1.03
C ALA A 401 17.36 5.20 -2.49
N GLN A 402 17.08 4.32 -3.45
CA GLN A 402 17.21 4.58 -4.89
C GLN A 402 15.86 4.93 -5.54
N LEU A 403 14.75 4.69 -4.83
CA LEU A 403 13.41 5.01 -5.33
C LEU A 403 13.24 6.54 -5.37
N GLY A 404 13.26 7.10 -6.58
CA GLY A 404 12.95 8.51 -6.79
C GLY A 404 11.48 8.82 -6.53
N GLU A 405 11.14 10.11 -6.41
CA GLU A 405 9.75 10.56 -6.41
C GLU A 405 9.27 10.80 -7.86
N PRO A 406 8.02 10.41 -8.20
CA PRO A 406 7.45 10.72 -9.50
C PRO A 406 7.17 12.22 -9.66
N LEU A 407 6.77 12.63 -10.88
CA LEU A 407 6.28 13.95 -11.31
C LEU A 407 6.27 15.05 -10.22
N ARG A 408 7.41 15.71 -9.97
CA ARG A 408 7.38 17.00 -9.26
C ARG A 408 6.83 18.04 -10.23
N ASP A 409 5.60 18.51 -10.01
CA ASP A 409 5.05 19.60 -10.82
C ASP A 409 5.85 20.87 -10.53
N PRO A 410 6.65 21.39 -11.49
CA PRO A 410 7.41 22.61 -11.29
C PRO A 410 6.51 23.83 -11.06
N GLN A 411 5.22 23.74 -11.41
CA GLN A 411 4.21 24.79 -11.22
C GLN A 411 3.54 24.76 -9.84
N LEU A 412 3.81 23.73 -9.03
CA LEU A 412 3.54 23.79 -7.60
C LEU A 412 4.65 24.51 -6.85
N VAL A 413 5.89 24.54 -7.35
CA VAL A 413 7.02 25.23 -6.70
C VAL A 413 6.92 26.76 -6.83
#